data_AF-A0A7X2TAZ5-F1
#
_entry.id   AF-A0A7X2TAZ5-F1
#
_cell.length_a   1.000
_cell.length_b   1.000
_cell.length_c   1.000
_cell.angle_alpha   90.00
_cell.angle_beta   90.00
_cell.angle_gamma   90.00
#
_symmetry.space_group_name_H-M   'P 1'
#
loop_
_entity.id
_entity.type
_entity.pdbx_description
1 polymer ?
#
loop_
_entity_poly.entity_id
_entity_poly.type
_entity_poly.pdbx_seq_one_letter_code
_entity_poly.pdbx_strand_id
1 'polypeptide(L)'
;MKTKRRPLTKRGRRIRTGIVFLAVIVGLMAFWQYGSLEYLLDTSALQGKRTTRHVRQYRATIQKFTKRSGIAHFDPVIEAIMMQETKGYGTDPMQASESPMNTYYSNAPNAIQDPKYSIKVGVEHFADCLKAAGCTSPSQRRKLMLALQGYNFGNNYIQWAQKNYGGYSETNAKIFSARMQAKLGWSAYGDPAYAKKVMAYYDYNRTAASAKFFQKLENLGL
;
A
#
# COMPACT_ATOMS: atom_id res chain seq x y z
N MET A 1 -41.47 43.33 25.93
CA MET A 1 -42.48 42.34 25.48
C MET A 1 -41.79 41.02 25.15
N LYS A 2 -42.03 39.93 25.90
CA LYS A 2 -41.53 38.58 25.57
C LYS A 2 -42.65 37.81 24.85
N THR A 3 -42.49 37.57 23.56
CA THR A 3 -43.43 36.76 22.75
C THR A 3 -43.40 35.30 23.21
N LYS A 4 -44.47 34.82 23.87
CA LYS A 4 -44.64 33.40 24.19
C LYS A 4 -44.83 32.60 22.90
N ARG A 5 -43.86 31.74 22.56
CA ARG A 5 -43.97 30.83 21.41
C ARG A 5 -45.06 29.78 21.69
N ARG A 6 -46.04 29.66 20.79
CA ARG A 6 -47.11 28.65 20.89
C ARG A 6 -46.53 27.23 20.74
N PRO A 7 -46.99 26.25 21.55
CA PRO A 7 -46.51 24.87 21.46
C PRO A 7 -46.94 24.21 20.14
N LEU A 8 -46.05 23.37 19.59
CA LEU A 8 -46.30 22.66 18.34
C LEU A 8 -47.37 21.57 18.51
N THR A 9 -48.27 21.51 17.52
CA THR A 9 -49.28 20.44 17.37
C THR A 9 -48.62 19.07 17.22
N LYS A 10 -49.30 17.98 17.57
CA LYS A 10 -48.76 16.60 17.43
C LYS A 10 -48.24 16.32 16.01
N ARG A 11 -48.93 16.81 14.97
CA ARG A 11 -48.50 16.73 13.57
C ARG A 11 -47.26 17.58 13.29
N GLY A 12 -47.20 18.81 13.79
CA GLY A 12 -46.01 19.66 13.70
C GLY A 12 -44.79 19.08 14.44
N ARG A 13 -45.01 18.36 15.55
CA ARG A 13 -43.96 17.66 16.30
C ARG A 13 -43.39 16.49 15.50
N ARG A 14 -44.24 15.67 14.86
CA ARG A 14 -43.83 14.55 13.98
C ARG A 14 -43.08 15.00 12.72
N ILE A 15 -43.53 16.08 12.08
CA ILE A 15 -42.85 16.65 10.90
C ILE A 15 -41.47 17.19 11.32
N ARG A 16 -41.41 17.89 12.46
CA ARG A 16 -40.15 18.46 12.96
C ARG A 16 -39.14 17.38 13.38
N THR A 17 -39.57 16.28 14.00
CA THR A 17 -38.67 15.14 14.26
C THR A 17 -38.22 14.46 12.97
N GLY A 18 -39.10 14.31 11.97
CA GLY A 18 -38.72 13.77 10.66
C GLY A 18 -37.65 14.59 9.94
N ILE A 19 -37.78 15.93 9.95
CA ILE A 19 -36.79 16.84 9.35
C ILE A 19 -35.43 16.77 10.07
N VAL A 20 -35.43 16.69 11.41
CA VAL A 20 -34.19 16.56 12.18
C VAL A 20 -33.50 15.23 11.88
N PHE A 21 -34.25 14.13 11.80
CA PHE A 21 -33.70 12.81 11.46
C PHE A 21 -33.07 12.79 10.06
N LEU A 22 -33.74 13.41 9.08
CA LEU A 22 -33.23 13.55 7.72
C LEU A 22 -31.94 14.38 7.68
N ALA A 23 -31.88 15.49 8.42
CA ALA A 23 -30.70 16.35 8.50
C ALA A 23 -29.49 15.63 9.13
N VAL A 24 -29.70 14.78 10.14
CA VAL A 24 -28.65 13.94 10.74
C VAL A 24 -28.13 12.92 9.73
N ILE A 25 -29.01 12.24 9.01
CA ILE A 25 -28.61 11.25 7.98
C ILE A 25 -27.83 11.91 6.84
N VAL A 26 -28.28 13.08 6.36
CA VAL A 26 -27.56 13.86 5.34
C VAL A 26 -26.22 14.35 5.88
N GLY A 27 -26.15 14.79 7.14
CA GLY A 27 -24.91 15.17 7.80
C GLY A 27 -23.92 14.00 7.92
N LEU A 28 -24.39 12.80 8.25
CA LEU A 28 -23.57 11.59 8.32
C LEU A 28 -23.10 11.14 6.92
N MET A 29 -23.96 11.23 5.90
CA MET A 29 -23.58 10.94 4.51
C MET A 29 -22.58 11.96 3.96
N ALA A 30 -22.78 13.24 4.23
CA ALA A 30 -21.83 14.30 3.87
C ALA A 30 -20.50 14.11 4.61
N PHE A 31 -20.52 13.76 5.90
CA PHE A 31 -19.30 13.43 6.65
C PHE A 31 -18.58 12.20 6.07
N TRP A 32 -19.34 11.18 5.66
CA TRP A 32 -18.77 9.99 5.03
C TRP A 32 -18.18 10.29 3.64
N GLN A 33 -18.83 11.15 2.86
CA GLN A 33 -18.39 11.51 1.50
C GLN A 33 -17.25 12.55 1.48
N TYR A 34 -17.36 13.62 2.27
CA TYR A 34 -16.37 14.70 2.31
C TYR A 34 -15.21 14.41 3.28
N GLY A 35 -15.48 13.75 4.41
CA GLY A 35 -14.45 13.34 5.36
C GLY A 35 -13.53 12.25 4.79
N SER A 36 -14.06 11.32 3.98
CA SER A 36 -13.23 10.35 3.26
C SER A 36 -12.39 11.02 2.16
N LEU A 37 -12.95 12.00 1.44
CA LEU A 37 -12.22 12.71 0.39
C LEU A 37 -11.12 13.61 0.96
N GLU A 38 -11.38 14.36 2.03
CA GLU A 38 -10.34 15.13 2.73
C GLU A 38 -9.26 14.23 3.34
N TYR A 39 -9.65 13.11 3.96
CA TYR A 39 -8.70 12.13 4.48
C TYR A 39 -7.82 11.53 3.36
N LEU A 40 -8.41 11.22 2.21
CA LEU A 40 -7.70 10.73 1.02
C LEU A 40 -6.79 11.79 0.40
N LEU A 41 -7.21 13.06 0.36
CA LEU A 41 -6.41 14.17 -0.13
C LEU A 41 -5.23 14.47 0.80
N ASP A 42 -5.45 14.43 2.12
CA ASP A 42 -4.41 14.68 3.12
C ASP A 42 -3.41 13.52 3.16
N THR A 43 -3.87 12.27 3.13
CA THR A 43 -2.96 11.11 2.97
C THR A 43 -2.14 11.22 1.68
N SER A 44 -2.75 11.58 0.54
CA SER A 44 -2.03 11.77 -0.73
C SER A 44 -0.98 12.88 -0.67
N ALA A 45 -1.31 14.02 -0.04
CA ALA A 45 -0.41 15.14 0.15
C ALA A 45 0.74 14.82 1.12
N LEU A 46 0.46 14.05 2.18
CA LEU A 46 1.42 13.66 3.22
C LEU A 46 2.37 12.57 2.76
N GLN A 47 1.84 11.56 2.08
CA GLN A 47 2.63 10.59 1.33
C GLN A 47 3.52 11.37 0.35
N GLY A 48 3.03 12.50 -0.19
CA GLY A 48 3.75 13.44 -1.06
C GLY A 48 4.91 14.22 -0.45
N LYS A 49 5.18 14.10 0.86
CA LYS A 49 6.35 14.74 1.49
C LYS A 49 7.42 13.75 1.94
N ARG A 50 7.16 12.43 1.94
CA ARG A 50 7.96 11.46 2.73
C ARG A 50 8.55 10.28 1.98
N THR A 51 7.97 9.87 0.85
CA THR A 51 8.75 9.13 -0.16
C THR A 51 9.71 10.12 -0.83
N THR A 52 10.87 9.69 -1.34
CA THR A 52 11.79 10.62 -2.02
C THR A 52 11.05 11.34 -3.15
N ARG A 53 11.50 12.55 -3.55
CA ARG A 53 10.94 13.23 -4.73
C ARG A 53 10.91 12.30 -5.96
N HIS A 54 11.89 11.40 -6.04
CA HIS A 54 12.05 10.41 -7.10
C HIS A 54 11.00 9.29 -7.10
N VAL A 55 10.45 8.88 -5.96
CA VAL A 55 9.30 7.94 -5.94
C VAL A 55 8.01 8.67 -6.29
N ARG A 56 7.83 9.89 -5.78
CA ARG A 56 6.56 10.64 -5.95
C ARG A 56 6.21 10.96 -7.39
N GLN A 57 7.21 11.25 -8.21
CA GLN A 57 7.02 11.49 -9.65
C GLN A 57 6.36 10.30 -10.37
N TYR A 58 6.44 9.09 -9.81
CA TYR A 58 5.90 7.88 -10.41
C TYR A 58 4.48 7.52 -9.97
N ARG A 59 3.84 8.30 -9.10
CA ARG A 59 2.50 7.97 -8.56
C ARG A 59 1.44 7.68 -9.61
N ALA A 60 1.33 8.55 -10.61
CA ALA A 60 0.36 8.35 -11.68
C ALA A 60 0.63 7.04 -12.45
N THR A 61 1.90 6.70 -12.65
CA THR A 61 2.33 5.46 -13.31
C THR A 61 2.03 4.24 -12.42
N ILE A 62 2.32 4.31 -11.12
CA ILE A 62 2.00 3.27 -10.14
C ILE A 62 0.49 3.01 -10.14
N GLN A 63 -0.32 4.04 -9.91
CA GLN A 63 -1.79 3.98 -9.90
C GLN A 63 -2.37 3.38 -11.17
N LYS A 64 -1.81 3.73 -12.34
CA LYS A 64 -2.22 3.17 -13.63
C LYS A 64 -2.04 1.66 -13.65
N PHE A 65 -0.87 1.16 -13.26
CA PHE A 65 -0.56 -0.26 -13.36
C PHE A 65 -1.16 -1.09 -12.22
N THR A 66 -1.29 -0.53 -11.01
CA THR A 66 -1.96 -1.22 -9.89
C THR A 66 -3.45 -1.36 -10.16
N LYS A 67 -4.10 -0.33 -10.72
CA LYS A 67 -5.49 -0.41 -11.20
C LYS A 67 -5.64 -1.49 -12.27
N ARG A 68 -4.75 -1.52 -13.26
CA ARG A 68 -4.76 -2.55 -14.32
C ARG A 68 -4.59 -3.96 -13.76
N SER A 69 -3.80 -4.10 -12.71
CA SER A 69 -3.50 -5.40 -12.07
C SER A 69 -4.48 -5.77 -10.95
N GLY A 70 -5.53 -4.97 -10.73
CA GLY A 70 -6.54 -5.23 -9.69
C GLY A 70 -6.08 -5.03 -8.25
N ILE A 71 -4.95 -4.34 -8.03
CA ILE A 71 -4.30 -4.15 -6.72
C ILE A 71 -4.18 -2.68 -6.32
N ALA A 72 -5.09 -1.81 -6.78
CA ALA A 72 -5.03 -0.36 -6.53
C ALA A 72 -4.88 0.03 -5.05
N HIS A 73 -5.48 -0.73 -4.13
CA HIS A 73 -5.36 -0.47 -2.69
C HIS A 73 -3.97 -0.81 -2.11
N PHE A 74 -3.05 -1.35 -2.92
CA PHE A 74 -1.64 -1.58 -2.57
C PHE A 74 -0.71 -0.46 -3.08
N ASP A 75 -1.21 0.65 -3.64
CA ASP A 75 -0.35 1.77 -4.10
C ASP A 75 0.71 2.19 -3.07
N PRO A 76 0.39 2.37 -1.76
CA PRO A 76 1.41 2.75 -0.78
C PRO A 76 2.43 1.63 -0.50
N VAL A 77 2.07 0.37 -0.74
CA VAL A 77 3.01 -0.77 -0.64
C VAL A 77 3.94 -0.77 -1.85
N ILE A 78 3.45 -0.49 -3.06
CA ILE A 78 4.30 -0.35 -4.25
C ILE A 78 5.31 0.79 -4.08
N GLU A 79 4.87 1.93 -3.53
CA GLU A 79 5.81 3.02 -3.18
C GLU A 79 6.87 2.57 -2.18
N ALA A 80 6.51 1.75 -1.18
CA ALA A 80 7.45 1.21 -0.20
C ALA A 80 8.44 0.18 -0.80
N ILE A 81 7.98 -0.64 -1.75
CA ILE A 81 8.85 -1.53 -2.54
C ILE A 81 9.86 -0.68 -3.32
N MET A 82 9.40 0.32 -4.09
CA MET A 82 10.27 1.21 -4.85
C MET A 82 11.28 1.95 -3.95
N MET A 83 10.86 2.35 -2.74
CA MET A 83 11.75 2.94 -1.73
C MET A 83 12.87 1.97 -1.32
N GLN A 84 12.54 0.70 -1.13
CA GLN A 84 13.51 -0.33 -0.76
C GLN A 84 14.46 -0.67 -1.92
N GLU A 85 13.94 -0.76 -3.15
CA GLU A 85 14.75 -1.17 -4.31
C GLU A 85 15.77 -0.11 -4.72
N THR A 86 15.29 1.11 -4.98
CA THR A 86 16.14 2.15 -5.59
C THR A 86 15.90 3.53 -5.01
N LYS A 87 14.92 3.70 -4.11
CA LYS A 87 14.42 5.03 -3.71
C LYS A 87 13.92 5.85 -4.90
N GLY A 88 13.50 5.20 -5.99
CA GLY A 88 13.01 5.80 -7.23
C GLY A 88 14.09 6.30 -8.18
N TYR A 89 15.36 5.96 -7.94
CA TYR A 89 16.48 6.33 -8.81
C TYR A 89 16.67 5.35 -9.97
N GLY A 90 17.39 5.80 -10.99
CA GLY A 90 17.77 4.98 -12.14
C GLY A 90 16.64 4.74 -13.14
N THR A 91 16.94 3.90 -14.12
CA THR A 91 16.01 3.50 -15.19
C THR A 91 15.15 2.29 -14.82
N ASP A 92 15.58 1.52 -13.83
CA ASP A 92 14.86 0.37 -13.29
C ASP A 92 14.48 0.60 -11.81
N PRO A 93 13.57 1.55 -11.50
CA PRO A 93 13.25 1.95 -10.14
C PRO A 93 12.62 0.86 -9.28
N MET A 94 12.03 -0.18 -9.88
CA MET A 94 11.48 -1.34 -9.17
C MET A 94 12.45 -2.54 -9.14
N GLN A 95 13.68 -2.41 -9.65
CA GLN A 95 14.63 -3.52 -9.87
C GLN A 95 13.95 -4.75 -10.49
N ALA A 96 13.16 -4.50 -11.52
CA ALA A 96 12.29 -5.49 -12.13
C ALA A 96 12.94 -6.21 -13.32
N SER A 97 14.19 -5.88 -13.68
CA SER A 97 14.89 -6.47 -14.83
C SER A 97 14.96 -8.00 -14.73
N GLU A 98 15.27 -8.54 -13.56
CA GLU A 98 15.41 -9.98 -13.31
C GLU A 98 14.05 -10.69 -13.14
N SER A 99 12.94 -9.95 -13.14
CA SER A 99 11.60 -10.53 -13.00
C SER A 99 11.25 -11.40 -14.21
N PRO A 100 10.58 -12.55 -14.02
CA PRO A 100 10.05 -13.36 -15.14
C PRO A 100 8.99 -12.62 -15.96
N MET A 101 8.43 -11.52 -15.45
CA MET A 101 7.45 -10.68 -16.15
C MET A 101 8.12 -9.67 -17.11
N ASN A 102 9.44 -9.52 -17.05
CA ASN A 102 10.20 -8.74 -18.02
C ASN A 102 10.33 -9.55 -19.32
N THR A 103 9.69 -9.05 -20.38
CA THR A 103 9.65 -9.68 -21.71
C THR A 103 10.26 -8.80 -22.80
N TYR A 104 10.68 -7.58 -22.45
CA TYR A 104 11.13 -6.58 -23.43
C TYR A 104 12.64 -6.29 -23.35
N TYR A 105 13.21 -6.35 -22.14
CA TYR A 105 14.65 -6.17 -21.91
C TYR A 105 15.28 -7.50 -21.50
N SER A 106 16.62 -7.59 -21.56
CA SER A 106 17.35 -8.71 -20.98
C SER A 106 17.01 -8.88 -19.49
N ASN A 107 17.04 -10.12 -18.98
CA ASN A 107 16.87 -10.39 -17.55
C ASN A 107 18.16 -10.21 -16.74
N ALA A 108 19.17 -9.53 -17.29
CA ALA A 108 20.35 -9.13 -16.53
C ALA A 108 20.00 -8.00 -15.53
N PRO A 109 20.74 -7.90 -14.40
CA PRO A 109 20.53 -6.81 -13.44
C PRO A 109 20.61 -5.43 -14.12
N ASN A 110 19.68 -4.52 -13.78
CA ASN A 110 19.59 -3.15 -14.31
C ASN A 110 19.46 -3.02 -15.84
N ALA A 111 18.98 -4.06 -16.53
CA ALA A 111 18.82 -4.02 -17.99
C ALA A 111 17.68 -3.11 -18.47
N ILE A 112 16.60 -2.94 -17.69
CA ILE A 112 15.47 -2.09 -18.07
C ILE A 112 15.91 -0.62 -18.17
N GLN A 113 15.70 -0.02 -19.34
CA GLN A 113 16.03 1.39 -19.62
C GLN A 113 14.80 2.34 -19.57
N ASP A 114 13.59 1.81 -19.40
CA ASP A 114 12.34 2.58 -19.27
C ASP A 114 11.77 2.46 -17.85
N PRO A 115 11.79 3.54 -17.05
CA PRO A 115 11.19 3.56 -15.71
C PRO A 115 9.71 3.17 -15.68
N LYS A 116 8.92 3.55 -16.69
CA LYS A 116 7.50 3.20 -16.73
C LYS A 116 7.31 1.70 -16.96
N TYR A 117 8.16 1.10 -17.80
CA TYR A 117 8.17 -0.34 -18.00
C TYR A 117 8.62 -1.09 -16.74
N SER A 118 9.67 -0.63 -16.06
CA SER A 118 10.08 -1.17 -14.76
C SER A 118 8.92 -1.18 -13.75
N ILE A 119 8.17 -0.07 -13.66
CA ILE A 119 6.99 0.02 -12.78
C ILE A 119 5.90 -0.97 -13.19
N LYS A 120 5.62 -1.09 -14.49
CA LYS A 120 4.65 -2.08 -14.99
C LYS A 120 5.04 -3.49 -14.55
N VAL A 121 6.27 -3.90 -14.83
CA VAL A 121 6.77 -5.26 -14.55
C VAL A 121 6.79 -5.52 -13.05
N GLY A 122 7.30 -4.58 -12.24
CA GLY A 122 7.32 -4.71 -10.78
C GLY A 122 5.91 -4.82 -10.19
N VAL A 123 4.96 -4.02 -10.67
CA VAL A 123 3.56 -4.09 -10.22
C VAL A 123 2.91 -5.42 -10.61
N GLU A 124 3.10 -5.88 -11.85
CA GLU A 124 2.57 -7.18 -12.32
C GLU A 124 3.18 -8.34 -11.54
N HIS A 125 4.49 -8.31 -11.28
CA HIS A 125 5.17 -9.30 -10.47
C HIS A 125 4.63 -9.33 -9.03
N PHE A 126 4.49 -8.17 -8.39
CA PHE A 126 3.97 -8.10 -7.03
C PHE A 126 2.50 -8.55 -6.94
N ALA A 127 1.68 -8.25 -7.96
CA ALA A 127 0.30 -8.75 -8.03
C ALA A 127 0.26 -10.29 -8.05
N ASP A 128 1.19 -10.93 -8.76
CA ASP A 128 1.32 -12.39 -8.77
C ASP A 128 1.79 -12.93 -7.40
N CYS A 129 2.74 -12.25 -6.74
CA CYS A 129 3.14 -12.60 -5.37
C CYS A 129 1.96 -12.49 -4.37
N LEU A 130 1.14 -11.44 -4.48
CA LEU A 130 -0.06 -11.26 -3.65
C LEU A 130 -1.05 -12.41 -3.87
N LYS A 131 -1.29 -12.79 -5.13
CA LYS A 131 -2.16 -13.91 -5.49
C LYS A 131 -1.64 -15.22 -4.90
N ALA A 132 -0.36 -15.53 -5.08
CA ALA A 132 0.27 -16.74 -4.54
C ALA A 132 0.23 -16.78 -3.00
N ALA A 133 0.39 -15.64 -2.34
CA ALA A 133 0.29 -15.52 -0.88
C ALA A 133 -1.16 -15.52 -0.36
N GLY A 134 -2.16 -15.44 -1.25
CA GLY A 134 -3.58 -15.28 -0.89
C GLY A 134 -3.87 -13.97 -0.15
N CYS A 135 -3.10 -12.91 -0.45
CA CYS A 135 -3.20 -11.59 0.17
C CYS A 135 -4.11 -10.67 -0.67
N THR A 136 -5.22 -10.23 -0.08
CA THR A 136 -6.23 -9.38 -0.75
C THR A 136 -6.37 -8.01 -0.12
N SER A 137 -5.62 -7.72 0.94
CA SER A 137 -5.62 -6.43 1.62
C SER A 137 -4.30 -6.18 2.36
N PRO A 138 -3.78 -4.93 2.41
CA PRO A 138 -2.59 -4.58 3.17
C PRO A 138 -2.73 -4.78 4.69
N SER A 139 -3.96 -4.93 5.20
CA SER A 139 -4.21 -5.26 6.61
C SER A 139 -3.87 -6.72 6.94
N GLN A 140 -3.81 -7.62 5.95
CA GLN A 140 -3.45 -9.02 6.13
C GLN A 140 -1.93 -9.19 6.29
N ARG A 141 -1.37 -8.62 7.37
CA ARG A 141 0.08 -8.45 7.56
C ARG A 141 0.91 -9.71 7.33
N ARG A 142 0.50 -10.86 7.86
CA ARG A 142 1.23 -12.12 7.68
C ARG A 142 1.33 -12.54 6.20
N LYS A 143 0.25 -12.36 5.44
CA LYS A 143 0.20 -12.68 4.01
C LYS A 143 0.92 -11.63 3.16
N LEU A 144 0.84 -10.36 3.55
CA LEU A 144 1.58 -9.27 2.92
C LEU A 144 3.10 -9.49 3.06
N MET A 145 3.58 -9.84 4.26
CA MET A 145 5.00 -10.15 4.49
C MET A 145 5.47 -11.31 3.59
N LEU A 146 4.63 -12.33 3.42
CA LEU A 146 4.91 -13.46 2.52
C LEU A 146 5.01 -13.02 1.06
N ALA A 147 4.07 -12.21 0.58
CA ALA A 147 4.10 -11.67 -0.79
C ALA A 147 5.33 -10.78 -1.02
N LEU A 148 5.67 -9.91 -0.07
CA LEU A 148 6.83 -9.04 -0.14
C LEU A 148 8.14 -9.83 -0.20
N GLN A 149 8.29 -10.85 0.66
CA GLN A 149 9.49 -11.69 0.60
C GLN A 149 9.52 -12.53 -0.69
N GLY A 150 8.35 -12.91 -1.21
CA GLY A 150 8.21 -13.54 -2.52
C GLY A 150 8.62 -12.64 -3.69
N TYR A 151 8.41 -11.32 -3.61
CA TYR A 151 8.92 -10.37 -4.59
C TYR A 151 10.45 -10.40 -4.65
N ASN A 152 11.11 -10.51 -3.51
CA ASN A 152 12.57 -10.53 -3.42
C ASN A 152 13.21 -11.88 -3.78
N PHE A 153 12.59 -13.01 -3.40
CA PHE A 153 13.13 -14.35 -3.63
C PHE A 153 12.54 -15.08 -4.84
N GLY A 154 11.48 -14.54 -5.43
CA GLY A 154 10.64 -15.21 -6.42
C GLY A 154 9.56 -16.09 -5.78
N ASN A 155 8.53 -16.42 -6.58
CA ASN A 155 7.33 -17.13 -6.14
C ASN A 155 7.56 -18.53 -5.55
N ASN A 156 8.68 -19.18 -5.88
CA ASN A 156 9.03 -20.48 -5.31
C ASN A 156 9.18 -20.43 -3.79
N TYR A 157 9.60 -19.28 -3.25
CA TYR A 157 9.64 -19.07 -1.80
C TYR A 157 8.24 -19.11 -1.18
N ILE A 158 7.25 -18.49 -1.82
CA ILE A 158 5.87 -18.38 -1.29
C ILE A 158 5.29 -19.78 -1.05
N GLN A 159 5.34 -20.64 -2.07
CA GLN A 159 4.84 -22.01 -1.99
C GLN A 159 5.63 -22.84 -0.97
N TRP A 160 6.96 -22.71 -0.95
CA TRP A 160 7.82 -23.41 0.00
C TRP A 160 7.51 -23.01 1.45
N ALA A 161 7.34 -21.72 1.72
CA ALA A 161 7.06 -21.20 3.06
C ALA A 161 5.66 -21.60 3.54
N GLN A 162 4.66 -21.58 2.65
CA GLN A 162 3.31 -22.10 2.96
C GLN A 162 3.35 -23.59 3.29
N LYS A 163 3.99 -24.41 2.44
CA LYS A 163 4.03 -25.86 2.60
C LYS A 163 4.75 -26.31 3.88
N ASN A 164 5.87 -25.67 4.22
CA ASN A 164 6.76 -26.16 5.29
C ASN A 164 6.57 -25.41 6.62
N TYR A 165 6.02 -24.19 6.60
CA TYR A 165 5.94 -23.31 7.78
C TYR A 165 4.58 -22.62 7.95
N GLY A 166 3.60 -22.87 7.06
CA GLY A 166 2.30 -22.20 7.10
C GLY A 166 2.33 -20.71 6.74
N GLY A 167 3.43 -20.19 6.18
CA GLY A 167 3.56 -18.80 5.74
C GLY A 167 4.92 -18.18 6.06
N TYR A 168 5.00 -16.86 6.08
CA TYR A 168 6.25 -16.13 6.30
C TYR A 168 6.72 -16.17 7.78
N SER A 169 8.03 -16.31 7.97
CA SER A 169 8.75 -15.90 9.18
C SER A 169 10.16 -15.41 8.80
N GLU A 170 10.75 -14.52 9.61
CA GLU A 170 12.16 -14.11 9.39
C GLU A 170 13.11 -15.33 9.39
N THR A 171 12.82 -16.31 10.24
CA THR A 171 13.60 -17.55 10.33
C THR A 171 13.55 -18.36 9.05
N ASN A 172 12.36 -18.58 8.47
CA ASN A 172 12.27 -19.39 7.25
C ASN A 172 12.81 -18.64 6.01
N ALA A 173 12.77 -17.31 5.99
CA ALA A 173 13.42 -16.52 4.95
C ALA A 173 14.94 -16.71 4.98
N LYS A 174 15.56 -16.72 6.17
CA LYS A 174 17.00 -17.03 6.34
C LYS A 174 17.34 -18.44 5.91
N ILE A 175 16.54 -19.44 6.32
CA ILE A 175 16.71 -20.84 5.91
C ILE A 175 16.64 -20.97 4.38
N PHE A 176 15.66 -20.34 3.74
CA PHE A 176 15.51 -20.39 2.30
C PHE A 176 16.70 -19.78 1.57
N SER A 177 17.15 -18.59 1.98
CA SER A 177 18.33 -17.94 1.39
C SER A 177 19.58 -18.80 1.52
N ALA A 178 19.86 -19.35 2.70
CA ALA A 178 21.01 -20.23 2.91
C ALA A 178 20.94 -21.51 2.05
N ARG A 179 19.74 -22.11 1.93
CA ARG A 179 19.50 -23.26 1.04
C ARG A 179 19.78 -22.92 -0.42
N MET A 180 19.36 -21.75 -0.88
CA MET A 180 19.57 -21.31 -2.26
C MET A 180 21.03 -20.98 -2.55
N GLN A 181 21.73 -20.34 -1.61
CA GLN A 181 23.19 -20.13 -1.68
C GLN A 181 23.93 -21.45 -1.87
N ALA A 182 23.66 -22.44 -1.01
CA ALA A 182 24.27 -23.77 -1.10
C ALA A 182 23.92 -24.49 -2.41
N LYS A 183 22.66 -24.39 -2.86
CA LYS A 183 22.19 -25.05 -4.10
C LYS A 183 22.81 -24.45 -5.35
N LEU A 184 22.99 -23.13 -5.40
CA LEU A 184 23.47 -22.41 -6.58
C LEU A 184 24.98 -22.13 -6.55
N GLY A 185 25.64 -22.38 -5.43
CA GLY A 185 27.05 -21.98 -5.23
C GLY A 185 27.23 -20.47 -5.15
N TRP A 186 26.20 -19.73 -4.75
CA TRP A 186 26.23 -18.26 -4.66
C TRP A 186 26.60 -17.80 -3.25
N SER A 187 27.31 -16.67 -3.14
CA SER A 187 27.66 -16.06 -1.85
C SER A 187 26.48 -15.41 -1.14
N ALA A 188 25.42 -15.07 -1.87
CA ALA A 188 24.18 -14.52 -1.35
C ALA A 188 23.00 -14.93 -2.23
N TYR A 189 21.80 -14.95 -1.65
CA TYR A 189 20.55 -15.13 -2.39
C TYR A 189 19.49 -14.21 -1.81
N GLY A 190 19.17 -13.14 -2.54
CA GLY A 190 18.28 -12.07 -2.14
C GLY A 190 18.58 -11.49 -0.74
N ASP A 191 17.57 -10.90 -0.13
CA ASP A 191 17.63 -10.30 1.21
C ASP A 191 16.61 -10.95 2.15
N PRO A 192 17.03 -11.80 3.11
CA PRO A 192 16.13 -12.43 4.07
C PRO A 192 15.34 -11.46 4.96
N ALA A 193 15.76 -10.21 5.06
CA ALA A 193 15.07 -9.17 5.83
C ALA A 193 14.21 -8.24 4.94
N TYR A 194 14.08 -8.54 3.65
CA TYR A 194 13.44 -7.67 2.66
C TYR A 194 12.02 -7.22 3.08
N ALA A 195 11.15 -8.17 3.43
CA ALA A 195 9.78 -7.86 3.81
C ALA A 195 9.71 -6.88 4.99
N LYS A 196 10.58 -7.05 6.00
CA LYS A 196 10.67 -6.15 7.15
C LYS A 196 11.12 -4.74 6.75
N LYS A 197 12.11 -4.62 5.85
CA LYS A 197 12.61 -3.33 5.38
C LYS A 197 11.56 -2.57 4.57
N VAL A 198 10.83 -3.26 3.68
CA VAL A 198 9.70 -2.65 2.95
C VAL A 198 8.62 -2.19 3.93
N MET A 199 8.27 -3.02 4.92
CA MET A 199 7.25 -2.64 5.90
C MET A 199 7.67 -1.47 6.78
N ALA A 200 8.97 -1.28 7.04
CA ALA A 200 9.47 -0.10 7.72
C ALA A 200 9.13 1.20 6.96
N TYR A 201 9.31 1.21 5.63
CA TYR A 201 8.87 2.35 4.80
C TYR A 201 7.35 2.52 4.80
N TYR A 202 6.60 1.42 4.66
CA TYR A 202 5.14 1.45 4.64
C TYR A 202 4.53 1.97 5.96
N ASP A 203 5.01 1.46 7.10
CA ASP A 203 4.49 1.82 8.42
C ASP A 203 4.91 3.22 8.84
N TYR A 204 6.15 3.62 8.54
CA TYR A 204 6.59 5.00 8.76
C TYR A 204 5.68 6.00 8.04
N ASN A 205 5.32 5.71 6.78
CA ASN A 205 4.42 6.56 6.00
C ASN A 205 3.00 6.64 6.61
N ARG A 206 2.49 5.54 7.19
CA ARG A 206 1.18 5.51 7.85
C ARG A 206 1.16 6.22 9.20
N THR A 207 2.06 5.87 10.10
CA THR A 207 2.11 6.45 11.46
C THR A 207 2.27 7.96 11.40
N ALA A 208 3.13 8.44 10.50
CA ALA A 208 3.38 9.86 10.34
C ALA A 208 2.20 10.59 9.66
N ALA A 209 1.37 9.90 8.88
CA ALA A 209 0.11 10.45 8.35
C ALA A 209 -0.94 10.58 9.46
N SER A 210 -1.10 9.54 10.29
CA SER A 210 -2.00 9.57 11.45
C SER A 210 -1.63 10.67 12.45
N ALA A 211 -0.35 10.79 12.84
CA ALA A 211 0.09 11.81 13.80
C ALA A 211 -0.23 13.24 13.35
N LYS A 212 -0.12 13.53 12.04
CA LYS A 212 -0.43 14.85 11.49
C LYS A 212 -1.91 15.10 11.33
N PHE A 213 -2.70 14.07 11.05
CA PHE A 213 -4.16 14.17 11.07
C PHE A 213 -4.65 14.57 12.48
N PHE A 214 -4.15 13.91 13.53
CA PHE A 214 -4.50 14.27 14.91
C PHE A 214 -4.02 15.67 15.28
N GLN A 215 -2.80 16.07 14.89
CA GLN A 215 -2.34 17.44 15.09
C GLN A 215 -3.20 18.48 14.36
N LYS A 216 -3.73 18.13 13.17
CA LYS A 216 -4.67 19.00 12.44
C LYS A 216 -6.01 19.11 13.17
N LEU A 217 -6.52 18.03 13.77
CA LEU A 217 -7.73 18.08 14.60
C LEU A 217 -7.53 18.95 15.85
N GLU A 218 -6.42 18.77 16.57
CA GLU A 218 -6.06 19.61 17.71
C GLU A 218 -5.98 21.09 17.33
N ASN A 219 -5.34 21.41 16.19
CA ASN A 219 -5.27 22.78 15.68
C ASN A 219 -6.63 23.36 15.27
N LEU A 220 -7.60 22.49 14.93
CA LEU A 220 -8.98 22.86 14.62
C LEU A 220 -9.88 22.89 15.87
N GLY A 221 -9.34 22.56 17.05
CA GLY A 221 -10.09 22.52 18.31
C GLY A 221 -11.12 21.38 18.38
N LEU A 222 -10.90 20.29 17.65
CA LEU A 222 -11.75 19.10 17.60
C LEU A 222 -11.18 17.95 18.44
#